data_AF-A0A4U3AK75-F1
#
_entry.id   AF-A0A4U3AK75-F1
#
_cell.length_a   1.000
_cell.length_b   1.000
_cell.length_c   1.000
_cell.angle_alpha   90.00
_cell.angle_beta   90.00
_cell.angle_gamma   90.00
#
_symmetry.space_group_name_H-M   'P 1'
#
loop_
_entity.id
_entity.type
_entity.pdbx_description
1 polymer ?
#
loop_
_entity_poly.entity_id
_entity_poly.type
_entity_poly.pdbx_seq_one_letter_code
_entity_poly.pdbx_strand_id
1 'polypeptide(L)'
;TFFTSGRRSHIVLENVEFKTEVNVKSNIIEITKIVDNVVIPLDTIVAKDRELFALGRNEKFNVQILEQYLFETFGEKLGLK
;
A
#
# COMPACT_ATOMS: atom_id res chain seq x y z
N THR A 1 -10.54 -2.73 14.84
CA THR A 1 -11.44 -3.81 14.40
C THR A 1 -10.80 -4.46 13.19
N PHE A 2 -10.37 -5.72 13.31
CA PHE A 2 -9.74 -6.45 12.19
C PHE A 2 -10.84 -6.98 11.28
N PHE A 3 -10.93 -6.46 10.06
CA PHE A 3 -11.95 -6.91 9.09
C PHE A 3 -11.46 -8.13 8.29
N THR A 4 -12.42 -8.97 7.95
CA THR A 4 -12.29 -10.33 7.42
C THR A 4 -11.86 -10.36 5.95
N SER A 5 -10.70 -10.98 5.70
CA SER A 5 -10.17 -11.56 4.46
C SER A 5 -10.38 -10.77 3.14
N GLY A 6 -9.61 -9.70 2.98
CA GLY A 6 -9.14 -9.32 1.65
C GLY A 6 -8.08 -10.30 1.14
N ARG A 7 -7.94 -10.47 -0.19
CA ARG A 7 -6.68 -10.97 -0.73
C ARG A 7 -5.60 -9.98 -0.31
N ARG A 8 -4.50 -10.50 0.25
CA ARG A 8 -3.38 -9.70 0.75
C ARG A 8 -2.17 -9.99 -0.13
N SER A 9 -1.47 -8.94 -0.53
CA SER A 9 -0.09 -9.07 -0.99
C SER A 9 0.84 -8.62 0.12
N HIS A 10 1.98 -9.27 0.22
CA HIS A 10 2.95 -9.02 1.26
C HIS A 10 4.35 -9.23 0.71
N ILE A 11 5.18 -8.18 0.78
CA ILE A 11 6.61 -8.22 0.43
C ILE A 11 7.37 -7.88 1.71
N VAL A 12 8.32 -8.72 2.08
CA VAL A 12 9.10 -8.59 3.31
C VAL A 12 10.58 -8.52 2.99
N LEU A 13 11.26 -7.53 3.57
CA LEU A 13 12.70 -7.38 3.52
C LEU A 13 13.22 -7.00 4.92
N GLU A 14 13.87 -7.96 5.59
CA GLU A 14 14.33 -7.81 6.98
C GLU A 14 13.21 -7.39 7.94
N ASN A 15 13.34 -6.23 8.60
CA ASN A 15 12.38 -5.66 9.53
C ASN A 15 11.36 -4.72 8.86
N VAL A 16 11.32 -4.68 7.52
CA VAL A 16 10.44 -3.82 6.74
C VAL A 16 9.48 -4.67 5.90
N GLU A 17 8.20 -4.33 5.95
CA GLU A 17 7.15 -4.99 5.17
C GLU A 17 6.38 -3.98 4.34
N PHE A 18 6.03 -4.37 3.11
CA PHE A 18 5.03 -3.70 2.28
C PHE A 18 3.80 -4.60 2.16
N LYS A 19 2.64 -4.09 2.56
CA LYS A 19 1.40 -4.86 2.60
C LYS A 19 0.28 -4.12 1.90
N THR A 20 -0.46 -4.84 1.06
CA THR A 20 -1.74 -4.37 0.52
C THR A 20 -2.89 -5.24 1.03
N GLU A 21 -4.03 -4.61 1.30
CA GLU A 21 -5.23 -5.31 1.77
C GLU A 21 -6.48 -4.79 1.04
N VAL A 22 -7.15 -5.69 0.30
CA VAL A 22 -8.36 -5.35 -0.46
C VAL A 22 -9.60 -5.48 0.42
N ASN A 23 -10.34 -4.39 0.61
CA ASN A 23 -11.65 -4.42 1.26
C ASN A 23 -12.76 -4.24 0.21
N VAL A 24 -13.36 -5.37 -0.17
CA VAL A 24 -14.43 -5.43 -1.19
C VAL A 24 -15.71 -4.73 -0.72
N LYS A 25 -16.00 -4.72 0.59
CA LYS A 25 -17.22 -4.06 1.11
C LYS A 25 -17.14 -2.54 0.96
N SER A 26 -15.94 -1.99 1.10
CA SER A 26 -15.68 -0.55 1.00
C SER A 26 -15.13 -0.14 -0.36
N ASN A 27 -14.90 -1.07 -1.29
CA ASN A 27 -14.26 -0.84 -2.59
C ASN A 27 -12.92 -0.11 -2.49
N ILE A 28 -12.11 -0.49 -1.49
CA ILE A 28 -10.79 0.11 -1.24
C ILE A 28 -9.67 -0.93 -1.23
N ILE A 29 -8.45 -0.46 -1.47
CA ILE A 29 -7.20 -1.18 -1.21
C ILE A 29 -6.39 -0.33 -0.25
N GLU A 30 -6.12 -0.87 0.93
CA GLU A 30 -5.27 -0.23 1.93
C GLU A 30 -3.81 -0.55 1.60
N ILE A 31 -2.94 0.46 1.63
CA ILE A 31 -1.50 0.30 1.45
C ILE A 31 -0.81 0.73 2.73
N THR A 32 -0.05 -0.20 3.31
CA THR A 32 0.65 -0.01 4.57
C THR A 32 2.08 -0.48 4.44
N LYS A 33 3.00 0.21 5.12
CA LYS A 33 4.31 -0.35 5.44
C LYS A 33 4.39 -0.70 6.92
N ILE A 34 5.19 -1.69 7.25
CA ILE A 34 5.48 -2.06 8.64
C ILE A 34 6.97 -1.96 8.84
N VAL A 35 7.41 -1.26 9.88
CA VAL A 35 8.82 -1.15 10.27
C VAL A 35 8.93 -1.49 11.74
N ASP A 36 9.72 -2.50 12.09
CA ASP A 36 9.87 -2.95 13.49
C ASP A 36 8.52 -3.26 14.16
N ASN A 37 7.62 -3.94 13.42
CA ASN A 37 6.24 -4.25 13.82
C ASN A 37 5.30 -3.03 14.00
N VAL A 38 5.74 -1.82 13.65
CA VAL A 38 4.91 -0.61 13.67
C VAL A 38 4.24 -0.42 12.32
N VAL A 39 2.90 -0.46 12.30
CA VAL A 39 2.09 -0.24 11.09
C VAL A 39 2.03 1.24 10.76
N ILE A 40 2.43 1.61 9.54
CA ILE A 40 2.43 2.96 9.01
C ILE A 40 1.56 2.97 7.74
N PRO A 41 0.43 3.70 7.72
CA PRO A 41 -0.37 3.84 6.51
C PRO A 41 0.39 4.66 5.46
N LEU A 42 0.43 4.16 4.22
CA LEU A 42 0.99 4.87 3.08
C LEU A 42 -0.11 5.53 2.25
N ASP A 43 -1.17 4.78 1.93
CA ASP A 43 -2.27 5.30 1.11
C ASP A 43 -3.53 4.42 1.21
N THR A 44 -4.63 4.89 0.64
CA THR A 44 -5.83 4.14 0.34
C THR A 44 -6.20 4.37 -1.12
N ILE A 45 -6.24 3.28 -1.89
CA ILE A 45 -6.73 3.31 -3.27
C ILE A 45 -8.23 3.04 -3.24
N VAL A 46 -9.01 3.90 -3.89
CA VAL A 46 -10.45 3.71 -4.07
C VAL A 46 -10.76 3.33 -5.52
N ALA A 47 -11.72 2.42 -5.70
CA ALA A 47 -12.30 2.17 -7.02
C ALA A 47 -13.51 3.09 -7.23
N LYS A 48 -13.41 4.04 -8.15
CA LYS A 48 -14.48 4.98 -8.51
C LYS A 48 -14.62 5.05 -10.02
N ASP A 49 -15.84 4.97 -10.54
CA ASP A 49 -16.13 5.13 -11.98
C ASP A 49 -15.30 4.20 -12.90
N ARG A 50 -15.00 2.98 -12.42
CA ARG A 50 -14.13 1.98 -13.07
C ARG A 50 -12.65 2.35 -13.15
N GLU A 51 -12.23 3.37 -12.41
CA GLU A 51 -10.85 3.77 -12.26
C GLU A 51 -10.37 3.56 -10.82
N LEU A 52 -9.06 3.47 -10.66
CA LEU A 52 -8.40 3.42 -9.36
C LEU A 52 -7.80 4.80 -9.06
N PHE A 53 -8.01 5.28 -7.83
CA PHE A 53 -7.54 6.60 -7.40
C PHE A 53 -6.85 6.51 -6.04
N ALA A 54 -5.64 7.07 -5.93
CA ALA A 54 -4.87 7.11 -4.70
C ALA A 54 -5.25 8.35 -3.89
N LEU A 55 -5.89 8.16 -2.73
CA LEU A 55 -6.45 9.27 -1.95
C LEU A 55 -5.38 10.15 -1.30
N GLY A 56 -4.33 9.54 -0.76
CA GLY A 56 -3.23 10.24 -0.08
C GLY A 56 -2.39 11.10 -1.04
N ARG A 57 -2.29 10.66 -2.31
CA ARG A 57 -1.61 11.41 -3.38
C ARG A 57 -2.52 12.33 -4.19
N ASN A 58 -3.85 12.13 -4.09
CA ASN A 58 -4.86 12.86 -4.86
C ASN A 58 -4.66 12.77 -6.39
N GLU A 59 -4.36 11.57 -6.89
CA GLU A 59 -4.15 11.30 -8.31
C GLU A 59 -4.63 9.91 -8.73
N LYS A 60 -4.81 9.71 -10.04
CA LYS A 60 -5.22 8.42 -10.62
C LYS A 60 -4.11 7.39 -10.40
N PHE A 61 -4.46 6.27 -9.76
CA PHE A 61 -3.51 5.20 -9.49
C PHE A 61 -2.98 4.58 -10.79
N ASN A 62 -1.66 4.42 -10.85
CA ASN A 62 -0.93 3.88 -11.98
C ASN A 62 0.31 3.12 -11.48
N VAL A 63 1.10 2.55 -12.40
CA VAL A 63 2.29 1.77 -12.05
C VAL A 63 3.37 2.64 -11.40
N GLN A 64 3.53 3.89 -11.81
CA GLN A 64 4.50 4.82 -11.23
C GLN A 64 4.21 5.08 -9.74
N ILE A 65 2.93 5.20 -9.38
CA ILE A 65 2.52 5.35 -7.98
C ILE A 65 2.82 4.07 -7.18
N LEU A 66 2.62 2.89 -7.76
CA LEU A 66 3.02 1.63 -7.12
C LEU A 66 4.53 1.55 -6.89
N GLU A 67 5.33 1.94 -7.88
CA GLU A 67 6.79 2.03 -7.77
C GLU A 67 7.21 3.00 -6.66
N GLN A 68 6.53 4.15 -6.54
CA GLN A 68 6.77 5.11 -5.45
C GLN A 68 6.50 4.50 -4.08
N TYR A 69 5.42 3.75 -3.88
CA TYR A 69 5.19 3.07 -2.60
C TYR A 69 6.27 2.05 -2.26
N LEU A 70 6.75 1.31 -3.26
CA LEU A 70 7.86 0.36 -3.08
C LEU A 70 9.16 1.10 -2.75
N PHE A 71 9.43 2.23 -3.38
CA PHE A 71 10.59 3.07 -3.09
C PHE A 71 10.52 3.68 -1.68
N GLU A 72 9.37 4.23 -1.28
CA GLU A 72 9.15 4.78 0.07
C GLU A 72 9.20 3.73 1.19
N THR A 73 8.99 2.45 0.83
CA THR A 73 9.08 1.33 1.76
C THR A 73 10.49 0.75 1.81
N PHE A 74 11.10 0.46 0.66
CA PHE A 74 12.33 -0.31 0.58
C PHE A 74 13.56 0.48 0.09
N GLY A 75 13.41 1.73 -0.35
CA GLY A 75 14.49 2.52 -0.96
C GLY A 75 15.75 2.57 -0.10
N GLU A 76 15.59 2.84 1.20
CA GLU A 76 16.71 2.83 2.15
C GLU A 76 17.39 1.45 2.26
N LYS A 77 16.62 0.37 2.29
CA LYS A 77 17.14 -1.01 2.35
C LYS A 77 17.82 -1.44 1.07
N LEU A 78 17.39 -0.90 -0.06
CA LEU A 78 17.97 -1.15 -1.38
C LEU A 78 19.19 -0.24 -1.67
N GLY A 79 19.59 0.63 -0.74
CA GLY A 79 20.70 1.57 -0.93
C GLY A 79 20.38 2.70 -1.90
N LEU A 80 19.10 2.93 -2.20
CA LEU A 80 18.61 4.00 -3.05
C LEU A 80 18.24 5.18 -2.14
N LYS A 81 19.15 6.13 -1.97
CA LYS A 81 18.88 7.44 -1.34
C LYS A 81 18.88 8.54 -2.39
#